data_AF-A0AAI9TT90-F1
#
_entry.id   AF-A0AAI9TT90-F1
#
_cell.length_a   1.000
_cell.length_b   1.000
_cell.length_c   1.000
_cell.angle_alpha   90.00
_cell.angle_beta   90.00
_cell.angle_gamma   90.00
#
_symmetry.space_group_name_H-M   'P 1'
#
loop_
_entity.id
_entity.type
_entity.pdbx_description
1 polymer ?
#
loop_
_entity_poly.entity_id
_entity_poly.type
_entity_poly.pdbx_seq_one_letter_code
_entity_poly.pdbx_strand_id
1 'polypeptide(L)'
;MFRAASTLWQTYRLKHREGKTARSAQEESLEQRLYWTCLKSECEVRYELTDLPPCDLSLSDFPYSLPSFPTRQPSNDTAGWIFSNPSSTDLEAASSYYYLAEIFLRRLLNRARNAVRVLSPDIDPPTIKTLAETLTQLEGQLQQWVECLPHTLRFNMPLESAPGPKEGELMKLSRERYVEVRELLCRAYLYMCIHVPLDSGMAALYGVKASEALLLAVYRIQTEVPFFRHPGSWGACRVRFNHALCLIAGFRAKLRQRPSAEYVTIPSEWADCVRVVIERLKIWGEEGGGIKELSVLLEWLMHGNLEM
;
A
#
# COMPACT_ATOMS: atom_id res chain seq x y z
N MET A 1 -19.21 13.97 4.60
CA MET A 1 -19.58 13.81 3.18
C MET A 1 -18.61 12.82 2.50
N PHE A 2 -18.52 11.57 2.98
CA PHE A 2 -17.48 10.62 2.55
C PHE A 2 -17.77 9.94 1.19
N ARG A 3 -19.04 9.83 0.80
CA ARG A 3 -19.49 9.05 -0.37
C ARG A 3 -20.00 9.88 -1.55
N ALA A 4 -19.91 11.22 -1.48
CA ALA A 4 -20.54 12.09 -2.47
C ALA A 4 -20.15 11.74 -3.92
N ALA A 5 -18.87 11.50 -4.19
CA ALA A 5 -18.39 11.14 -5.53
C ALA A 5 -18.93 9.78 -6.00
N SER A 6 -18.94 8.76 -5.14
CA SER A 6 -19.47 7.44 -5.49
C SER A 6 -20.98 7.44 -5.67
N THR A 7 -21.72 8.18 -4.83
CA THR A 7 -23.17 8.35 -4.99
C THR A 7 -23.49 9.04 -6.31
N LEU A 8 -22.77 10.10 -6.67
CA LEU A 8 -22.93 10.78 -7.96
C LEU A 8 -22.65 9.84 -9.13
N TRP A 9 -21.59 9.05 -9.05
CA TRP A 9 -21.27 8.05 -10.07
C TRP A 9 -22.39 7.00 -10.21
N GLN A 10 -22.95 6.52 -9.09
CA GLN A 10 -24.06 5.55 -9.12
C GLN A 10 -25.32 6.14 -9.73
N THR A 11 -25.68 7.38 -9.38
CA THR A 11 -26.82 8.08 -9.97
C THR A 11 -26.62 8.25 -11.48
N TYR A 12 -25.42 8.63 -11.90
CA TYR A 12 -25.05 8.70 -13.32
C TYR A 12 -25.23 7.33 -13.99
N ARG A 13 -24.65 6.27 -13.44
CA ARG A 13 -24.78 4.90 -13.99
C ARG A 13 -26.23 4.44 -14.10
N LEU A 14 -27.06 4.68 -13.09
CA LEU A 14 -28.48 4.30 -13.10
C LEU A 14 -29.23 4.95 -14.26
N LYS A 15 -28.96 6.23 -14.52
CA LYS A 15 -29.54 6.96 -15.66
C LYS A 15 -29.19 6.33 -17.01
N HIS A 16 -27.97 5.79 -17.14
CA HIS A 16 -27.47 5.23 -18.40
C HIS A 16 -27.68 3.71 -18.55
N ARG A 17 -28.09 3.00 -17.48
CA ARG A 17 -28.34 1.55 -17.50
C ARG A 17 -29.45 1.14 -18.48
N GLU A 18 -30.42 2.01 -18.73
CA GLU A 18 -31.55 1.75 -19.63
C GLU A 18 -31.20 1.85 -21.13
N GLY A 19 -29.96 2.19 -21.50
CA GLY A 19 -29.49 2.19 -22.89
C GLY A 19 -30.11 3.25 -23.80
N LYS A 20 -30.93 4.17 -23.25
CA LYS A 20 -31.66 5.20 -24.02
C LYS A 20 -30.77 6.33 -24.57
N THR A 21 -29.51 6.39 -24.15
CA THR A 21 -28.53 7.41 -24.56
C THR A 21 -27.26 6.74 -25.05
N ALA A 22 -26.90 6.98 -26.31
CA ALA A 22 -25.59 6.60 -26.83
C ALA A 22 -24.51 7.44 -26.13
N ARG A 23 -23.49 6.78 -25.57
CA ARG A 23 -22.34 7.43 -24.95
C ARG A 23 -21.19 7.50 -25.94
N SER A 24 -20.42 8.57 -25.87
CA SER A 24 -19.16 8.65 -26.61
C SER A 24 -18.08 7.77 -25.94
N ALA A 25 -17.08 7.32 -26.70
CA ALA A 25 -15.95 6.57 -26.12
C ALA A 25 -15.19 7.37 -25.04
N GLN A 26 -15.14 8.70 -25.18
CA GLN A 26 -14.53 9.60 -24.19
C GLN A 26 -15.33 9.61 -22.88
N GLU A 27 -16.66 9.66 -22.98
CA GLU A 27 -17.57 9.63 -21.82
C GLU A 27 -17.46 8.29 -21.07
N GLU A 28 -17.41 7.17 -21.79
CA GLU A 28 -17.21 5.84 -21.18
C GLU A 28 -15.86 5.72 -20.47
N SER A 29 -14.78 6.23 -21.07
CA SER A 29 -13.45 6.27 -20.44
C SER A 29 -13.43 7.16 -19.19
N LEU A 30 -14.13 8.29 -19.18
CA LEU A 30 -14.26 9.15 -18.01
C LEU A 30 -15.05 8.47 -16.89
N GLU A 31 -16.17 7.80 -17.22
CA GLU A 31 -16.95 7.04 -16.26
C GLU A 31 -16.13 5.92 -15.60
N GLN A 32 -15.34 5.18 -16.39
CA GLN A 32 -14.43 4.14 -15.89
C GLN A 32 -13.35 4.72 -14.97
N ARG A 33 -12.75 5.86 -15.34
CA ARG A 33 -11.73 6.52 -14.51
C ARG A 33 -12.32 7.04 -13.20
N LEU A 34 -13.52 7.63 -13.25
CA LEU A 34 -14.22 8.09 -12.05
C LEU A 34 -14.54 6.91 -11.12
N TYR A 35 -15.03 5.80 -11.66
CA TYR A 35 -15.27 4.56 -10.91
C TYR A 35 -14.03 4.10 -10.13
N TRP A 36 -12.91 3.90 -10.84
CA TRP A 36 -11.68 3.40 -10.23
C TRP A 36 -11.09 4.38 -9.21
N THR A 37 -11.19 5.68 -9.47
CA THR A 37 -10.72 6.73 -8.54
C THR A 37 -11.54 6.76 -7.25
N CYS A 38 -12.87 6.71 -7.37
CA CYS A 38 -13.79 6.66 -6.23
C CYS A 38 -13.59 5.37 -5.41
N LEU A 39 -13.56 4.22 -6.08
CA LEU A 39 -13.33 2.93 -5.43
C LEU A 39 -12.00 2.90 -4.68
N LYS A 40 -10.92 3.40 -5.31
CA LYS A 40 -9.60 3.50 -4.68
C LYS A 40 -9.68 4.33 -3.40
N SER A 41 -10.18 5.56 -3.50
CA SER A 41 -10.21 6.53 -2.39
C SER A 41 -11.06 6.04 -1.23
N GLU A 42 -12.24 5.47 -1.50
CA GLU A 42 -13.10 4.94 -0.44
C GLU A 42 -12.49 3.70 0.23
N CYS A 43 -11.86 2.80 -0.54
CA CYS A 43 -11.17 1.65 0.02
C CYS A 43 -9.94 2.03 0.86
N GLU A 44 -9.23 3.13 0.56
CA GLU A 44 -8.12 3.60 1.39
C GLU A 44 -8.61 4.08 2.75
N VAL A 45 -9.62 4.94 2.77
CA VAL A 45 -10.10 5.55 4.02
C VAL A 45 -10.87 4.55 4.89
N ARG A 46 -11.69 3.67 4.29
CA ARG A 46 -12.44 2.64 5.03
C ARG A 46 -11.52 1.66 5.76
N TYR A 47 -10.30 1.46 5.28
CA TYR A 47 -9.33 0.62 6.00
C TYR A 47 -8.99 1.20 7.39
N GLU A 48 -8.91 2.52 7.49
CA GLU A 48 -8.67 3.19 8.77
C GLU A 48 -9.95 3.44 9.58
N LEU A 49 -11.10 3.51 8.91
CA LEU A 49 -12.41 3.75 9.49
C LEU A 49 -13.32 2.55 9.27
N THR A 50 -13.07 1.47 10.02
CA THR A 50 -13.71 0.15 9.84
C THR A 50 -15.23 0.16 10.03
N ASP A 51 -15.74 1.12 10.80
CA ASP A 51 -17.17 1.28 11.09
C ASP A 51 -17.95 1.93 9.93
N LEU A 52 -17.25 2.43 8.91
CA LEU A 52 -17.90 2.93 7.71
C LEU A 52 -18.51 1.77 6.92
N PRO A 53 -19.71 1.94 6.32
CA PRO A 53 -20.31 0.87 5.52
C PRO A 53 -19.41 0.49 4.31
N PRO A 54 -19.58 -0.69 3.70
CA PRO A 54 -18.80 -1.09 2.53
C PRO A 54 -18.99 -0.11 1.38
N CYS A 55 -17.95 0.08 0.57
CA CYS A 55 -18.05 0.90 -0.63
C CYS A 55 -19.11 0.28 -1.56
N ASP A 56 -20.20 0.97 -1.80
CA ASP A 56 -21.31 0.43 -2.58
C ASP A 56 -20.89 0.19 -4.05
N LEU A 57 -19.81 0.84 -4.52
CA LEU A 57 -19.17 0.54 -5.81
C LEU A 57 -18.58 -0.88 -5.85
N SER A 58 -18.04 -1.36 -4.72
CA SER A 58 -17.53 -2.74 -4.59
C SER A 58 -18.63 -3.80 -4.64
N LEU A 59 -19.88 -3.40 -4.36
CA LEU A 59 -21.09 -4.23 -4.46
C LEU A 59 -21.81 -4.06 -5.80
N SER A 60 -21.33 -3.13 -6.64
CA SER A 60 -21.96 -2.85 -7.92
C SER A 60 -21.46 -3.85 -8.97
N ASP A 61 -22.38 -4.47 -9.72
CA ASP A 61 -22.08 -5.40 -10.82
C ASP A 61 -21.47 -4.69 -12.04
N PHE A 62 -20.51 -3.77 -11.88
CA PHE A 62 -19.88 -3.14 -13.04
C PHE A 62 -18.83 -4.09 -13.64
N PRO A 63 -18.98 -4.50 -14.92
CA PRO A 63 -18.04 -5.39 -15.54
C PRO A 63 -16.69 -4.70 -15.69
N TYR A 64 -15.65 -5.45 -15.31
CA TYR A 64 -14.27 -5.05 -15.11
C TYR A 64 -13.48 -4.66 -16.38
N SER A 65 -14.02 -3.83 -17.28
CA SER A 65 -13.16 -3.25 -18.31
C SER A 65 -12.15 -2.29 -17.66
N LEU A 66 -10.87 -2.55 -17.89
CA LEU A 66 -9.84 -1.57 -17.60
C LEU A 66 -10.14 -0.30 -18.41
N PRO A 67 -9.84 0.89 -17.85
CA PRO A 67 -10.04 2.12 -18.58
C PRO A 67 -9.27 2.07 -19.89
N SER A 68 -9.94 2.39 -20.99
CA SER A 68 -9.25 2.65 -22.25
C SER A 68 -8.69 4.06 -22.22
N PHE A 69 -7.42 4.18 -22.57
CA PHE A 69 -6.76 5.46 -22.79
C PHE A 69 -6.66 5.69 -24.30
N PRO A 70 -7.05 6.86 -24.81
CA PRO A 70 -6.87 7.15 -26.23
C PRO A 70 -5.38 7.20 -26.54
N THR A 71 -4.87 6.19 -27.25
CA THR A 71 -3.51 6.23 -27.80
C THR A 71 -3.52 7.28 -28.92
N ARG A 72 -3.04 8.50 -28.65
CA ARG A 72 -2.78 9.46 -29.73
C ARG A 72 -1.70 8.85 -30.60
N GLN A 73 -2.03 8.49 -31.84
CA GLN A 73 -1.02 8.02 -32.79
C GLN A 73 0.07 9.09 -32.88
N PRO A 74 1.36 8.70 -32.82
CA PRO A 74 2.43 9.66 -33.03
C PRO A 74 2.20 10.29 -34.41
N SER A 75 1.96 11.59 -34.45
CA SER A 75 1.99 12.34 -35.70
C SER A 75 3.36 12.08 -36.34
N ASN A 76 3.38 11.61 -37.58
CA ASN A 76 4.57 11.24 -38.37
C ASN A 76 5.53 12.40 -38.66
N ASP A 77 5.48 13.50 -37.90
CA ASP A 77 6.30 14.66 -38.15
C ASP A 77 7.64 14.55 -37.40
N THR A 78 8.63 14.16 -38.21
CA THR A 78 10.06 14.43 -38.11
C THR A 78 10.90 13.60 -37.14
N ALA A 79 11.58 12.62 -37.75
CA ALA A 79 12.83 12.05 -37.26
C ALA A 79 13.88 13.16 -37.08
N GLY A 80 14.24 13.43 -35.83
CA GLY A 80 15.29 14.36 -35.43
C GLY A 80 15.77 14.03 -34.02
N TRP A 81 16.96 13.47 -33.93
CA TRP A 81 17.60 12.92 -32.74
C TRP A 81 17.97 13.97 -31.67
N ILE A 82 18.05 13.50 -30.41
CA ILE A 82 18.92 13.95 -29.29
C ILE A 82 18.35 15.01 -28.30
N PHE A 83 18.17 14.55 -27.04
CA PHE A 83 17.87 15.29 -25.80
C PHE A 83 16.64 16.23 -25.83
N SER A 84 15.45 15.64 -25.87
CA SER A 84 14.20 16.40 -25.71
C SER A 84 13.57 16.09 -24.36
N ASN A 85 13.14 17.14 -23.64
CA ASN A 85 12.20 17.01 -22.53
C ASN A 85 11.05 16.05 -22.93
N PRO A 86 10.55 15.20 -22.01
CA PRO A 86 9.46 14.28 -22.33
C PRO A 86 8.32 15.08 -22.96
N SER A 87 7.90 14.68 -24.16
CA SER A 87 6.78 15.33 -24.82
C SER A 87 5.54 15.17 -23.94
N SER A 88 4.58 16.09 -24.03
CA SER A 88 3.31 15.98 -23.29
C SER A 88 2.64 14.62 -23.51
N THR A 89 2.84 14.03 -24.69
CA THR A 89 2.34 12.71 -25.10
C THR A 89 3.02 11.57 -24.34
N ASP A 90 4.34 11.64 -24.11
CA ASP A 90 5.08 10.62 -23.37
C ASP A 90 4.68 10.61 -21.89
N LEU A 91 4.46 11.79 -21.32
CA LEU A 91 3.99 11.94 -19.94
C LEU A 91 2.54 11.43 -19.76
N GLU A 92 1.67 11.70 -20.73
CA GLU A 92 0.28 11.21 -20.73
C GLU A 92 0.23 9.67 -20.85
N ALA A 93 1.08 9.08 -21.71
CA ALA A 93 1.22 7.63 -21.82
C ALA A 93 1.75 7.02 -20.51
N ALA A 94 2.81 7.57 -19.93
CA ALA A 94 3.36 7.10 -18.66
C ALA A 94 2.34 7.18 -17.51
N SER A 95 1.57 8.26 -17.45
CA SER A 95 0.49 8.45 -16.46
C SER A 95 -0.64 7.43 -16.64
N SER A 96 -0.97 7.12 -17.89
CA SER A 96 -1.98 6.10 -18.24
C SER A 96 -1.53 4.70 -17.82
N TYR A 97 -0.28 4.34 -18.09
CA TYR A 97 0.30 3.07 -17.63
C TYR A 97 0.36 2.99 -16.10
N TYR A 98 0.74 4.08 -15.44
CA TYR A 98 0.76 4.15 -13.97
C TYR A 98 -0.64 3.91 -13.39
N TYR A 99 -1.66 4.52 -13.98
CA TYR A 99 -3.05 4.34 -13.56
C TYR A 99 -3.50 2.88 -13.67
N LEU A 100 -3.17 2.20 -14.76
CA LEU A 100 -3.47 0.77 -14.92
C LEU A 100 -2.71 -0.10 -13.91
N ALA A 101 -1.42 0.22 -13.69
CA ALA A 101 -0.59 -0.46 -12.71
C ALA A 101 -1.17 -0.31 -11.29
N GLU A 102 -1.67 0.87 -10.94
CA GLU A 102 -2.33 1.09 -9.64
C GLU A 102 -3.65 0.31 -9.49
N ILE A 103 -4.46 0.19 -10.55
CA ILE A 103 -5.68 -0.63 -10.50
C ILE A 103 -5.32 -2.08 -10.17
N PHE A 104 -4.27 -2.62 -10.80
CA PHE A 104 -3.81 -3.97 -10.52
C PHE A 104 -3.39 -4.13 -9.05
N LEU A 105 -2.53 -3.24 -8.54
CA LEU A 105 -2.10 -3.28 -7.14
C LEU A 105 -3.26 -3.10 -6.18
N ARG A 106 -4.26 -2.27 -6.50
CA ARG A 106 -5.45 -2.11 -5.67
C ARG A 106 -6.21 -3.43 -5.50
N ARG A 107 -6.40 -4.17 -6.58
CA ARG A 107 -7.05 -5.50 -6.52
C ARG A 107 -6.22 -6.48 -5.69
N LEU A 108 -4.91 -6.48 -5.89
CA LEU A 108 -3.97 -7.32 -5.13
C LEU A 108 -4.02 -6.99 -3.62
N LEU A 109 -3.97 -5.71 -3.27
CA LEU A 109 -4.04 -5.21 -1.90
C LEU A 109 -5.37 -5.58 -1.22
N ASN A 110 -6.49 -5.49 -1.95
CA ASN A 110 -7.79 -5.91 -1.43
C ASN A 110 -7.82 -7.42 -1.15
N ARG A 111 -7.23 -8.26 -2.01
CA ARG A 111 -7.12 -9.70 -1.79
C ARG A 111 -6.23 -10.01 -0.59
N ALA A 112 -5.07 -9.35 -0.46
CA ALA A 112 -4.19 -9.49 0.69
C ALA A 112 -4.91 -9.13 2.00
N ARG A 113 -5.59 -7.97 2.03
CA ARG A 113 -6.38 -7.53 3.19
C ARG A 113 -7.50 -8.49 3.56
N ASN A 114 -8.15 -9.10 2.57
CA ASN A 114 -9.18 -10.11 2.83
C ASN A 114 -8.58 -11.42 3.37
N ALA A 115 -7.45 -11.86 2.82
CA ALA A 115 -6.77 -13.08 3.26
C ALA A 115 -6.36 -13.01 4.73
N VAL A 116 -5.79 -11.88 5.17
CA VAL A 116 -5.30 -11.72 6.55
C VAL A 116 -6.41 -11.56 7.60
N ARG A 117 -7.70 -11.54 7.21
CA ARG A 117 -8.82 -11.49 8.18
C ARG A 117 -8.94 -12.73 9.04
N VAL A 118 -8.34 -13.84 8.62
CA VAL A 118 -8.30 -15.09 9.39
C VAL A 118 -7.29 -15.04 10.55
N LEU A 119 -6.41 -14.04 10.58
CA LEU A 119 -5.42 -13.89 11.63
C LEU A 119 -6.09 -13.68 12.99
N SER A 120 -5.73 -14.55 13.92
CA SER A 120 -6.14 -14.56 15.32
C SER A 120 -5.02 -15.23 16.12
N PRO A 121 -4.82 -14.91 17.42
CA PRO A 121 -3.89 -15.66 18.26
C PRO A 121 -4.21 -17.17 18.33
N ASP A 122 -5.48 -17.52 18.14
CA ASP A 122 -6.01 -18.90 18.23
C ASP A 122 -6.15 -19.59 16.86
N ILE A 123 -5.57 -19.02 15.80
CA ILE A 123 -5.63 -19.59 14.44
C ILE A 123 -4.99 -21.00 14.41
N ASP A 124 -5.67 -21.96 13.78
CA ASP A 124 -5.21 -23.34 13.70
C ASP A 124 -4.10 -23.55 12.66
N PRO A 125 -3.19 -24.52 12.85
CA PRO A 125 -2.07 -24.76 11.93
C PRO A 125 -2.44 -25.03 10.46
N PRO A 126 -3.52 -25.78 10.14
CA PRO A 126 -4.01 -25.88 8.76
C PRO A 126 -4.35 -24.51 8.15
N THR A 127 -5.10 -23.67 8.85
CA THR A 127 -5.44 -22.32 8.36
C THR A 127 -4.20 -21.44 8.17
N ILE A 128 -3.19 -21.56 9.06
CA ILE A 128 -1.88 -20.89 8.90
C ILE A 128 -1.23 -21.28 7.56
N LYS A 129 -1.18 -22.59 7.23
CA LYS A 129 -0.59 -23.07 5.98
C LYS A 129 -1.33 -22.52 4.76
N THR A 130 -2.66 -22.58 4.76
CA THR A 130 -3.49 -22.03 3.68
C THR A 130 -3.29 -20.52 3.51
N LEU A 131 -3.17 -19.77 4.62
CA LEU A 131 -2.84 -18.35 4.57
C LEU A 131 -1.45 -18.13 3.96
N ALA A 132 -0.43 -18.87 4.40
CA ALA A 132 0.93 -18.74 3.88
C ALA A 132 1.03 -19.07 2.37
N GLU A 133 0.29 -20.09 1.90
CA GLU A 133 0.18 -20.42 0.47
C GLU A 133 -0.47 -19.26 -0.31
N THR A 134 -1.56 -18.70 0.23
CA THR A 134 -2.25 -17.55 -0.37
C THR A 134 -1.33 -16.34 -0.46
N LEU A 135 -0.61 -16.01 0.61
CA LEU A 135 0.36 -14.91 0.64
C LEU A 135 1.47 -15.13 -0.39
N THR A 136 2.00 -16.34 -0.50
CA THR A 136 3.03 -16.71 -1.51
C THR A 136 2.52 -16.49 -2.94
N GLN A 137 1.27 -16.87 -3.24
CA GLN A 137 0.67 -16.63 -4.55
C GLN A 137 0.50 -15.12 -4.85
N LEU A 138 0.15 -14.33 -3.84
CA LEU A 138 0.02 -12.88 -3.98
C LEU A 138 1.38 -12.20 -4.16
N GLU A 139 2.43 -12.68 -3.48
CA GLU A 139 3.81 -12.25 -3.73
C GLU A 139 4.24 -12.53 -5.17
N GLY A 140 3.90 -13.70 -5.73
CA GLY A 140 4.15 -14.02 -7.13
C GLY A 140 3.47 -13.05 -8.10
N GLN A 141 2.23 -12.64 -7.80
CA GLN A 141 1.52 -11.62 -8.60
C GLN A 141 2.13 -10.22 -8.45
N LEU A 142 2.63 -9.88 -7.26
CA LEU A 142 3.36 -8.62 -7.04
C LEU A 142 4.67 -8.59 -7.85
N GLN A 143 5.35 -9.72 -7.96
CA GLN A 143 6.56 -9.86 -8.77
C GLN A 143 6.25 -9.69 -10.27
N GLN A 144 5.22 -10.36 -10.77
CA GLN A 144 4.74 -10.19 -12.16
C GLN A 144 4.37 -8.74 -12.46
N TRP A 145 3.75 -8.04 -11.48
CA TRP A 145 3.42 -6.63 -11.64
C TRP A 145 4.66 -5.77 -11.92
N VAL A 146 5.79 -5.99 -11.20
CA VAL A 146 7.05 -5.27 -11.45
C VAL A 146 7.61 -5.57 -12.84
N GLU A 147 7.60 -6.84 -13.24
CA GLU A 147 8.13 -7.28 -14.53
C GLU A 147 7.38 -6.66 -15.72
N CYS A 148 6.07 -6.48 -15.56
CA CYS A 148 5.19 -5.87 -16.55
C CYS A 148 5.25 -4.32 -16.57
N LEU A 149 5.96 -3.66 -15.65
CA LEU A 149 6.06 -2.21 -15.68
C LEU A 149 6.82 -1.73 -16.93
N PRO A 150 6.35 -0.66 -17.61
CA PRO A 150 7.13 0.01 -18.64
C PRO A 150 8.37 0.70 -18.05
N HIS A 151 9.39 0.93 -18.86
CA HIS A 151 10.66 1.53 -18.43
C HIS A 151 10.50 2.87 -17.67
N THR A 152 9.48 3.66 -17.99
CA THR A 152 9.18 4.94 -17.32
C THR A 152 8.70 4.79 -15.88
N LEU A 153 8.24 3.59 -15.48
CA LEU A 153 7.73 3.27 -14.14
C LEU A 153 8.64 2.30 -13.37
N ARG A 154 9.61 1.67 -14.05
CA ARG A 154 10.54 0.72 -13.45
C ARG A 154 11.50 1.43 -12.50
N PHE A 155 11.47 1.02 -11.24
CA PHE A 155 12.37 1.47 -10.19
C PHE A 155 13.48 0.44 -9.95
N ASN A 156 14.53 0.85 -9.24
CA ASN A 156 15.67 0.00 -8.95
C ASN A 156 15.30 -1.12 -7.97
N MET A 157 15.78 -2.33 -8.28
CA MET A 157 15.74 -3.50 -7.40
C MET A 157 17.19 -4.01 -7.21
N PRO A 158 17.53 -4.57 -6.04
CA PRO A 158 16.64 -4.83 -4.91
C PRO A 158 16.45 -3.58 -4.04
N LEU A 159 15.38 -3.53 -3.22
CA LEU A 159 14.94 -2.32 -2.51
C LEU A 159 15.97 -1.77 -1.52
N GLU A 160 16.92 -2.57 -1.08
CA GLU A 160 18.03 -2.17 -0.22
C GLU A 160 18.93 -1.13 -0.89
N SER A 161 18.88 -1.02 -2.22
CA SER A 161 19.53 0.05 -2.96
C SER A 161 18.75 1.35 -2.77
N ALA A 162 19.41 2.38 -2.23
CA ALA A 162 18.81 3.70 -2.08
C ALA A 162 18.24 4.21 -3.42
N PRO A 163 17.03 4.82 -3.43
CA PRO A 163 16.48 5.42 -4.64
C PRO A 163 17.46 6.44 -5.25
N GLY A 164 17.53 6.48 -6.58
CA GLY A 164 18.40 7.43 -7.27
C GLY A 164 18.00 8.89 -6.95
N PRO A 165 18.95 9.83 -6.87
CA PRO A 165 18.67 11.23 -6.49
C PRO A 165 17.79 12.00 -7.49
N LYS A 166 17.57 11.44 -8.68
CA LYS A 166 16.74 12.00 -9.76
C LYS A 166 15.66 11.01 -10.23
N GLU A 167 15.12 10.21 -9.32
CA GLU A 167 13.98 9.33 -9.61
C GLU A 167 12.78 10.16 -10.08
N GLY A 168 12.21 9.83 -11.25
CA GLY A 168 11.00 10.49 -11.75
C GLY A 168 9.80 10.21 -10.83
N GLU A 169 8.87 11.16 -10.74
CA GLU A 169 7.74 11.07 -9.79
C GLU A 169 6.93 9.78 -9.94
N LEU A 170 6.57 9.38 -11.17
CA LEU A 170 5.80 8.15 -11.39
C LEU A 170 6.58 6.89 -11.02
N MET A 171 7.91 6.89 -11.19
CA MET A 171 8.79 5.79 -10.79
C MET A 171 8.83 5.68 -9.26
N LYS A 172 9.02 6.82 -8.58
CA LYS A 172 8.92 6.93 -7.12
C LYS A 172 7.58 6.41 -6.61
N LEU A 173 6.48 6.87 -7.17
CA LEU A 173 5.14 6.42 -6.79
C LEU A 173 4.93 4.92 -7.04
N SER A 174 5.48 4.38 -8.14
CA SER A 174 5.40 2.95 -8.45
C SER A 174 6.16 2.12 -7.40
N ARG A 175 7.35 2.58 -7.01
CA ARG A 175 8.15 1.97 -5.94
C ARG A 175 7.42 2.00 -4.59
N GLU A 176 6.88 3.15 -4.20
CA GLU A 176 6.12 3.29 -2.94
C GLU A 176 4.92 2.33 -2.89
N ARG A 177 4.20 2.19 -4.01
CA ARG A 177 3.08 1.24 -4.11
C ARG A 177 3.51 -0.21 -4.07
N TYR A 178 4.64 -0.57 -4.68
CA TYR A 178 5.22 -1.90 -4.54
C TYR A 178 5.54 -2.22 -3.08
N VAL A 179 6.25 -1.31 -2.41
CA VAL A 179 6.69 -1.48 -1.03
C VAL A 179 5.49 -1.55 -0.09
N GLU A 180 4.42 -0.77 -0.33
CA GLU A 180 3.16 -0.85 0.41
C GLU A 180 2.56 -2.27 0.39
N VAL A 181 2.45 -2.88 -0.80
CA VAL A 181 1.87 -4.22 -0.91
C VAL A 181 2.82 -5.27 -0.32
N ARG A 182 4.13 -5.17 -0.59
CA ARG A 182 5.13 -6.09 -0.06
C ARG A 182 5.13 -6.07 1.48
N GLU A 183 5.11 -4.87 2.07
CA GLU A 183 5.03 -4.67 3.51
C GLU A 183 3.80 -5.36 4.11
N LEU A 184 2.62 -5.19 3.51
CA LEU A 184 1.40 -5.82 4.02
C LEU A 184 1.48 -7.36 3.98
N LEU A 185 2.02 -7.92 2.90
CA LEU A 185 2.20 -9.37 2.76
C LEU A 185 3.17 -9.91 3.82
N CYS A 186 4.33 -9.27 3.97
CA CYS A 186 5.34 -9.64 4.95
C CYS A 186 4.85 -9.45 6.40
N ARG A 187 4.05 -8.42 6.67
CA ARG A 187 3.52 -8.11 8.01
C ARG A 187 2.57 -9.19 8.54
N ALA A 188 1.89 -9.93 7.66
CA ALA A 188 1.11 -11.09 8.09
C ALA A 188 2.00 -12.17 8.73
N TYR A 189 3.20 -12.41 8.18
CA TYR A 189 4.18 -13.32 8.77
C TYR A 189 4.72 -12.79 10.09
N LEU A 190 4.97 -11.48 10.20
CA LEU A 190 5.34 -10.86 11.46
C LEU A 190 4.28 -11.08 12.54
N TYR A 191 3.00 -10.92 12.20
CA TYR A 191 1.91 -11.22 13.13
C TYR A 191 1.96 -12.68 13.59
N MET A 192 2.10 -13.64 12.66
CA MET A 192 2.17 -15.06 12.98
C MET A 192 3.34 -15.37 13.92
N CYS A 193 4.53 -14.83 13.65
CA CYS A 193 5.71 -15.02 14.50
C CYS A 193 5.59 -14.37 15.91
N ILE A 194 4.75 -13.35 16.08
CA ILE A 194 4.60 -12.66 17.37
C ILE A 194 3.46 -13.24 18.21
N HIS A 195 2.35 -13.59 17.56
CA HIS A 195 1.08 -13.84 18.24
C HIS A 195 0.62 -15.30 18.21
N VAL A 196 1.18 -16.12 17.31
CA VAL A 196 0.70 -17.48 17.06
C VAL A 196 1.75 -18.51 17.51
N PRO A 197 1.35 -19.61 18.16
CA PRO A 197 2.27 -20.69 18.51
C PRO A 197 2.63 -21.52 17.28
N LEU A 198 3.70 -21.12 16.59
CA LEU A 198 4.23 -21.86 15.44
C LEU A 198 5.14 -23.00 15.90
N ASP A 199 5.16 -24.10 15.16
CA ASP A 199 6.25 -25.07 15.27
C ASP A 199 7.56 -24.48 14.75
N SER A 200 8.69 -25.09 15.09
CA SER A 200 10.02 -24.58 14.75
C SER A 200 10.27 -24.52 13.24
N GLY A 201 9.68 -25.43 12.45
CA GLY A 201 9.80 -25.43 11.00
C GLY A 201 9.05 -24.26 10.36
N MET A 202 7.80 -24.03 10.77
CA MET A 202 7.03 -22.85 10.36
C MET A 202 7.70 -21.55 10.81
N ALA A 203 8.15 -21.49 12.07
CA ALA A 203 8.78 -20.30 12.62
C ALA A 203 10.05 -19.91 11.86
N ALA A 204 10.89 -20.88 11.50
CA ALA A 204 12.08 -20.65 10.69
C ALA A 204 11.74 -20.12 9.29
N LEU A 205 10.75 -20.72 8.62
CA LEU A 205 10.33 -20.30 7.29
C LEU A 205 9.68 -18.91 7.29
N TYR A 206 8.79 -18.65 8.23
CA TYR A 206 8.04 -17.40 8.32
C TYR A 206 8.86 -16.26 8.94
N GLY A 207 9.86 -16.59 9.77
CA GLY A 207 10.78 -15.64 10.39
C GLY A 207 11.56 -14.80 9.37
N VAL A 208 11.90 -15.38 8.21
CA VAL A 208 12.54 -14.64 7.11
C VAL A 208 11.64 -13.51 6.59
N LYS A 209 10.36 -13.82 6.34
CA LYS A 209 9.36 -12.85 5.88
C LYS A 209 8.97 -11.85 6.95
N ALA A 210 8.91 -12.28 8.21
CA ALA A 210 8.71 -11.39 9.35
C ALA A 210 9.86 -10.38 9.51
N SER A 211 11.10 -10.83 9.30
CA SER A 211 12.29 -9.97 9.30
C SER A 211 12.23 -8.96 8.16
N GLU A 212 11.84 -9.40 6.96
CA GLU A 212 11.61 -8.55 5.80
C GLU A 212 10.56 -7.46 6.09
N ALA A 213 9.47 -7.79 6.80
CA ALA A 213 8.45 -6.81 7.20
C ALA A 213 9.04 -5.64 8.01
N LEU A 214 9.93 -5.94 8.96
CA LEU A 214 10.58 -4.92 9.79
C LEU A 214 11.58 -4.08 8.98
N LEU A 215 12.32 -4.69 8.05
CA LEU A 215 13.19 -3.97 7.13
C LEU A 215 12.41 -3.03 6.20
N LEU A 216 11.26 -3.49 5.68
CA LEU A 216 10.36 -2.67 4.86
C LEU A 216 9.77 -1.52 5.68
N ALA A 217 9.43 -1.74 6.94
CA ALA A 217 8.99 -0.68 7.85
C ALA A 217 10.07 0.42 8.01
N VAL A 218 11.33 0.04 8.24
CA VAL A 218 12.48 0.96 8.29
C VAL A 218 12.64 1.69 6.96
N TYR A 219 12.66 0.96 5.85
CA TYR A 219 12.81 1.51 4.50
C TYR A 219 11.75 2.58 4.22
N ARG A 220 10.47 2.31 4.52
CA ARG A 220 9.38 3.27 4.29
C ARG A 220 9.49 4.49 5.20
N ILE A 221 9.93 4.33 6.45
CA ILE A 221 10.16 5.48 7.36
C ILE A 221 11.27 6.38 6.79
N GLN A 222 12.33 5.81 6.24
CA GLN A 222 13.47 6.55 5.72
C GLN A 222 13.19 7.22 4.36
N THR A 223 12.49 6.53 3.45
CA THR A 223 12.35 6.97 2.06
C THR A 223 11.07 7.77 1.78
N GLU A 224 9.98 7.49 2.49
CA GLU A 224 8.70 8.15 2.26
C GLU A 224 8.52 9.32 3.26
N VAL A 225 9.27 10.40 3.03
CA VAL A 225 9.27 11.60 3.86
C VAL A 225 8.18 12.58 3.38
N PRO A 226 7.14 12.88 4.18
CA PRO A 226 6.19 13.92 3.83
C PRO A 226 6.84 15.29 4.07
N PHE A 227 6.87 16.14 3.04
CA PHE A 227 7.38 17.51 3.15
C PHE A 227 6.30 18.60 2.98
N PHE A 228 5.04 18.23 2.70
CA PHE A 228 3.95 19.19 2.56
C PHE A 228 2.60 18.59 2.94
N ARG A 229 1.65 19.45 3.29
CA ARG A 229 0.27 19.08 3.61
C ARG A 229 -0.46 18.70 2.32
N HIS A 230 -1.06 17.52 2.28
CA HIS A 230 -1.89 17.06 1.16
C HIS A 230 -3.06 16.19 1.68
N PRO A 231 -4.07 15.89 0.85
CA PRO A 231 -5.25 15.13 1.30
C PRO A 231 -4.95 13.74 1.88
N GLY A 232 -3.77 13.18 1.62
CA GLY A 232 -3.32 11.88 2.13
C GLY A 232 -2.46 11.95 3.40
N SER A 233 -2.13 13.14 3.91
CA SER A 233 -1.20 13.29 5.04
C SER A 233 -1.69 12.58 6.30
N TRP A 234 -3.01 12.59 6.57
CA TRP A 234 -3.59 11.86 7.70
C TRP A 234 -3.37 10.34 7.59
N GLY A 235 -3.65 9.75 6.41
CA GLY A 235 -3.40 8.34 6.16
C GLY A 235 -1.91 7.98 6.26
N ALA A 236 -1.04 8.84 5.73
CA ALA A 236 0.41 8.65 5.83
C ALA A 236 0.88 8.62 7.29
N CYS A 237 0.36 9.48 8.17
CA CYS A 237 0.67 9.46 9.61
C CYS A 237 0.31 8.11 10.24
N ARG A 238 -0.87 7.56 9.91
CA ARG A 238 -1.35 6.28 10.45
C ARG A 238 -0.52 5.09 9.95
N VAL A 239 -0.11 5.12 8.68
CA VAL A 239 0.81 4.12 8.12
C VAL A 239 2.16 4.16 8.84
N ARG A 240 2.74 5.35 9.10
CA ARG A 240 4.00 5.47 9.85
C ARG A 240 3.87 5.02 11.30
N PHE A 241 2.77 5.37 11.94
CA PHE A 241 2.44 4.85 13.26
C PHE A 241 2.40 3.32 13.28
N ASN A 242 1.77 2.69 12.27
CA ASN A 242 1.75 1.23 12.16
C ASN A 242 3.15 0.62 12.00
N HIS A 243 4.01 1.18 11.15
CA HIS A 243 5.40 0.73 11.01
C HIS A 243 6.16 0.81 12.34
N ALA A 244 5.98 1.91 13.10
CA ALA A 244 6.57 2.05 14.43
C ALA A 244 6.05 1.00 15.41
N LEU A 245 4.74 0.70 15.40
CA LEU A 245 4.17 -0.37 16.21
C LEU A 245 4.75 -1.74 15.85
N CYS A 246 4.94 -2.05 14.56
CA CYS A 246 5.54 -3.31 14.13
C CYS A 246 6.98 -3.45 14.64
N LEU A 247 7.79 -2.38 14.59
CA LEU A 247 9.14 -2.36 15.13
C LEU A 247 9.15 -2.61 16.66
N ILE A 248 8.31 -1.91 17.40
CA ILE A 248 8.16 -2.10 18.86
C ILE A 248 7.68 -3.52 19.18
N ALA A 249 6.70 -4.03 18.45
CA ALA A 249 6.13 -5.35 18.67
C ALA A 249 7.16 -6.46 18.42
N GLY A 250 7.91 -6.37 17.31
CA GLY A 250 9.01 -7.31 17.02
C GLY A 250 10.07 -7.30 18.12
N PHE A 251 10.53 -6.12 18.53
CA PHE A 251 11.51 -5.99 19.61
C PHE A 251 11.01 -6.60 20.93
N ARG A 252 9.78 -6.27 21.35
CA ARG A 252 9.19 -6.79 22.59
C ARG A 252 8.93 -8.30 22.54
N ALA A 253 8.57 -8.85 21.38
CA ALA A 253 8.39 -10.29 21.22
C ALA A 253 9.72 -11.03 21.48
N LYS A 254 10.84 -10.47 21.00
CA LYS A 254 12.18 -10.99 21.23
C LYS A 254 12.62 -10.86 22.68
N LEU A 255 12.39 -9.68 23.30
CA LEU A 255 12.68 -9.46 24.73
C LEU A 255 11.93 -10.45 25.63
N ARG A 256 10.66 -10.73 25.31
CA ARG A 256 9.81 -11.69 26.03
C ARG A 256 10.07 -13.15 25.65
N GLN A 257 11.10 -13.44 24.85
CA GLN A 257 11.50 -14.79 24.46
C GLN A 257 10.34 -15.60 23.84
N ARG A 258 9.50 -14.96 23.01
CA ARG A 258 8.50 -15.68 22.21
C ARG A 258 9.24 -16.68 21.30
N PRO A 259 8.93 -17.99 21.32
CA PRO A 259 9.71 -18.99 20.58
C PRO A 259 9.86 -18.65 19.09
N SER A 260 8.75 -18.32 18.43
CA SER A 260 8.76 -17.97 17.00
C SER A 260 9.47 -16.65 16.69
N ALA A 261 9.65 -15.76 17.68
CA ALA A 261 10.32 -14.48 17.50
C ALA A 261 11.86 -14.60 17.48
N GLU A 262 12.41 -15.74 17.89
CA GLU A 262 13.85 -16.02 17.78
C GLU A 262 14.32 -15.96 16.32
N TYR A 263 13.47 -16.44 15.40
CA TYR A 263 13.70 -16.43 13.95
C TYR A 263 13.46 -15.07 13.29
N VAL A 264 13.06 -14.05 14.06
CA VAL A 264 12.84 -12.69 13.56
C VAL A 264 14.05 -11.82 13.87
N THR A 265 14.63 -11.24 12.81
CA THR A 265 15.73 -10.28 12.90
C THR A 265 15.15 -8.88 13.12
N ILE A 266 15.52 -8.25 14.22
CA ILE A 266 15.12 -6.87 14.54
C ILE A 266 16.18 -5.93 13.95
N PRO A 267 15.81 -4.97 13.09
CA PRO A 267 16.76 -3.98 12.57
C PRO A 267 17.39 -3.19 13.72
N SER A 268 18.69 -2.91 13.65
CA SER A 268 19.40 -2.22 14.74
C SER A 268 18.90 -0.79 14.98
N GLU A 269 18.41 -0.16 13.92
CA GLU A 269 17.92 1.21 13.82
C GLU A 269 16.44 1.34 14.22
N TRP A 270 15.81 0.26 14.73
CA TRP A 270 14.38 0.22 15.01
C TRP A 270 13.95 1.38 15.94
N ALA A 271 14.73 1.65 17.00
CA ALA A 271 14.41 2.67 17.99
C ALA A 271 14.54 4.08 17.41
N ASP A 272 15.55 4.31 16.58
CA ASP A 272 15.75 5.58 15.88
C ASP A 272 14.61 5.85 14.90
N CYS A 273 14.19 4.82 14.16
CA CYS A 273 13.05 4.92 13.25
C CYS A 273 11.76 5.27 14.00
N VAL A 274 11.49 4.64 15.16
CA VAL A 274 10.32 4.98 15.99
C VAL A 274 10.39 6.43 16.48
N ARG A 275 11.57 6.91 16.91
CA ARG A 275 11.76 8.31 17.32
C ARG A 275 11.48 9.29 16.18
N VAL A 276 11.98 9.00 14.98
CA VAL A 276 11.66 9.79 13.78
C VAL A 276 10.15 9.82 13.50
N VAL A 277 9.45 8.71 13.69
CA VAL A 277 7.98 8.68 13.54
C VAL A 277 7.30 9.55 14.59
N ILE A 278 7.71 9.49 15.86
CA ILE A 278 7.17 10.33 16.94
C ILE A 278 7.33 11.81 16.58
N GLU A 279 8.53 12.24 16.18
CA GLU A 279 8.81 13.62 15.77
C GLU A 279 7.92 14.06 14.62
N ARG A 280 7.77 13.21 13.59
CA ARG A 280 6.89 13.49 12.46
C ARG A 280 5.43 13.62 12.88
N LEU A 281 4.92 12.74 13.74
CA LEU A 281 3.55 12.80 14.23
C LEU A 281 3.31 14.08 15.04
N LYS A 282 4.29 14.55 15.83
CA LYS A 282 4.20 15.83 16.55
C LYS A 282 4.05 17.03 15.63
N ILE A 283 4.76 17.05 14.49
CA ILE A 283 4.65 18.13 13.48
C ILE A 283 3.19 18.28 13.02
N TRP A 284 2.47 17.16 12.84
CA TRP A 284 1.10 17.12 12.36
C TRP A 284 0.06 17.02 13.48
N GLY A 285 0.47 17.06 14.75
CA GLY A 285 -0.39 16.75 15.90
C GLY A 285 -1.59 17.68 16.06
N GLU A 286 -1.42 18.95 15.68
CA GLU A 286 -2.47 19.99 15.80
C GLU A 286 -3.43 20.02 14.60
N GLU A 287 -3.21 19.20 13.56
CA GLU A 287 -4.09 19.12 12.38
C GLU A 287 -5.34 18.24 12.60
N GLY A 288 -5.46 17.64 13.80
CA GLY A 288 -6.61 16.84 14.20
C GLY A 288 -6.58 15.38 13.74
N GLY A 289 -7.74 14.73 13.74
CA GLY A 289 -7.89 13.34 13.28
C GLY A 289 -7.17 12.28 14.14
N GLY A 290 -6.86 12.61 15.41
CA GLY A 290 -6.23 11.68 16.35
C GLY A 290 -4.70 11.57 16.22
N ILE A 291 -4.04 12.42 15.41
CA ILE A 291 -2.59 12.30 15.13
C ILE A 291 -1.75 12.51 16.40
N LYS A 292 -2.16 13.45 17.25
CA LYS A 292 -1.48 13.75 18.53
C LYS A 292 -1.43 12.52 19.43
N GLU A 293 -2.55 11.82 19.56
CA GLU A 293 -2.70 10.62 20.38
C GLU A 293 -1.80 9.49 19.90
N LEU A 294 -1.57 9.37 18.58
CA LEU A 294 -0.62 8.40 18.03
C LEU A 294 0.80 8.66 18.53
N SER A 295 1.23 9.93 18.58
CA SER A 295 2.56 10.30 19.08
C SER A 295 2.72 9.99 20.56
N VAL A 296 1.73 10.35 21.38
CA VAL A 296 1.70 10.10 22.83
C VAL A 296 1.77 8.60 23.12
N LEU A 297 1.04 7.79 22.36
CA LEU A 297 1.05 6.34 22.52
C LEU A 297 2.42 5.73 22.18
N LEU A 298 3.08 6.16 21.11
CA LEU A 298 4.42 5.68 20.77
C LEU A 298 5.45 6.08 21.84
N GLU A 299 5.37 7.30 22.37
CA GLU A 299 6.25 7.74 23.47
C GLU A 299 6.07 6.85 24.70
N TRP A 300 4.82 6.62 25.12
CA TRP A 300 4.52 5.75 26.24
C TRP A 300 5.06 4.32 26.02
N LEU A 301 4.89 3.76 24.81
CA LEU A 301 5.41 2.44 24.45
C LEU A 301 6.96 2.40 24.45
N MET A 302 7.63 3.50 24.12
CA MET A 302 9.09 3.58 24.17
C MET A 302 9.61 3.73 25.62
N HIS A 303 8.91 4.47 26.48
CA HIS A 303 9.29 4.66 27.89
C HIS A 303 9.05 3.43 28.77
N GLY A 304 7.95 2.69 28.54
CA GLY A 304 7.66 1.45 29.27
C GLY A 304 8.67 0.31 29.03
N ASN A 305 9.72 0.55 28.24
CA ASN A 305 10.84 -0.38 28.04
C ASN A 305 12.04 -0.08 28.98
N LEU A 306 11.99 0.99 29.79
CA LEU A 306 13.07 1.36 30.75
C LEU A 306 12.82 0.83 32.17
N GLU A 307 11.66 0.20 32.43
CA GLU A 307 11.25 -0.29 33.76
C GLU A 307 11.09 -1.83 33.84
N MET A 308 11.53 -2.57 32.81
CA MET A 308 11.67 -4.04 32.82
C MET A 308 13.10 -4.45 32.49
#